data_AF-A0A5F9DK24-F1
#
_entry.id   AF-A0A5F9DK24-F1
#
_cell.length_a   1.000
_cell.length_b   1.000
_cell.length_c   1.000
_cell.angle_alpha   90.00
_cell.angle_beta   90.00
_cell.angle_gamma   90.00
#
_symmetry.space_group_name_H-M   'P 1'
#
loop_
_entity.id
_entity.type
_entity.pdbx_description
1 polymer ?
#
loop_
_entity_poly.entity_id
_entity_poly.type
_entity_poly.pdbx_seq_one_letter_code
_entity_poly.pdbx_strand_id
1 'polypeptide(L)'
;MEADVIADLRSKLKEVESERLKAAQYGLQLLESQSELQNQLEKCRNEMMTMTESYEQEKYTLQREVELKSRMLESLSCECEAIKQQQKTQLEQLEEQLSRSHGQEVNELKDKLEKLKAELDEARLSEKQLKHKVDHQKELLSCKSEEIRVMSERVHESMSSEMLALQIELTEMESVKTTLKEEVNELQYREEQLERLTANLMRQVDRLKEEKEEREKEAVSYYNALEKARVANQDLQVQLNQALQQALDPNSKGNSLFAEVEDRRAAMERQFISMKVKYQSLKKHNAFNREQMQRMKLQIATLLQMKGSQTEFEQQERLFAMLEQKNGEIKHLLGEIRNLEKFKNLYESMESKPPVNSGVVEDDTYYTELLQLKLDNLNKENESTKGELSIQRMKALFESQRALDIERKLFANERCLQLSESENMKLRAKVDELKLKYEPEEKIEVPVLKKRREVLPVDITATKDVCASSAVGEESCGLPPQKEETQCWPSNLEDNNLKLEKPVYTNPPVVSLSPHKNLPMEMQPKKEKKCVKLVGIPADPEASDERSGNNPGSPRSVSSFLQGHQQTCPSLLSRCMNYTVCFFICFLSIACSVITQFHLPAFSFSRFLRKTKMIARAKDS
;
A
#
# COMPACT_ATOMS: atom_id res chain seq x y z
N MET A 1 -85.73 22.63 92.61
CA MET A 1 -84.45 22.05 93.10
C MET A 1 -84.19 20.70 92.40
N GLU A 2 -84.84 19.59 92.77
CA GLU A 2 -84.55 18.29 92.11
C GLU A 2 -84.94 18.25 90.61
N ALA A 3 -86.08 18.83 90.24
CA ALA A 3 -86.54 18.86 88.85
C ALA A 3 -85.59 19.61 87.90
N ASP A 4 -85.00 20.72 88.36
CA ASP A 4 -84.09 21.56 87.58
C ASP A 4 -82.76 20.83 87.31
N VAL A 5 -82.23 20.13 88.33
CA VAL A 5 -81.03 19.28 88.19
C VAL A 5 -81.26 18.15 87.19
N ILE A 6 -82.45 17.54 87.17
CA ILE A 6 -82.81 16.51 86.18
C ILE A 6 -82.92 17.10 84.76
N ALA A 7 -83.41 18.34 84.62
CA ALA A 7 -83.48 19.03 83.32
C ALA A 7 -82.08 19.36 82.78
N ASP A 8 -81.19 19.89 83.62
CA ASP A 8 -79.79 20.18 83.28
C ASP A 8 -79.01 18.91 82.88
N LEU A 9 -79.17 17.82 83.63
CA LEU A 9 -78.54 16.54 83.29
C LEU A 9 -79.04 15.99 81.95
N ARG A 10 -80.33 16.15 81.63
CA ARG A 10 -80.89 15.77 80.32
C ARG A 10 -80.40 16.69 79.19
N SER A 11 -80.16 17.97 79.46
CA SER A 11 -79.58 18.89 78.48
C SER A 11 -78.13 18.51 78.16
N LYS A 12 -77.30 18.31 79.20
CA LYS A 12 -75.91 17.88 79.07
C LYS A 12 -75.77 16.50 78.40
N LEU A 13 -76.68 15.56 78.69
CA LEU A 13 -76.69 14.27 78.01
C LEU A 13 -76.94 14.43 76.50
N LYS A 14 -77.91 15.26 76.10
CA LYS A 14 -78.18 15.56 74.67
C LYS A 14 -77.02 16.28 74.00
N GLU A 15 -76.36 17.19 74.70
CA GLU A 15 -75.18 17.90 74.20
C GLU A 15 -74.04 16.91 73.92
N VAL A 16 -73.68 16.07 74.89
CA VAL A 16 -72.67 15.00 74.76
C VAL A 16 -73.06 13.97 73.70
N GLU A 17 -74.34 13.60 73.58
CA GLU A 17 -74.82 12.74 72.48
C GLU A 17 -74.66 13.41 71.11
N SER A 18 -74.92 14.72 71.01
CA SER A 18 -74.73 15.48 69.77
C SER A 18 -73.25 15.62 69.39
N GLU A 19 -72.37 15.80 70.37
CA GLU A 19 -70.91 15.82 70.19
C GLU A 19 -70.39 14.44 69.77
N ARG A 20 -70.87 13.37 70.41
CA ARG A 20 -70.56 11.99 70.02
C ARG A 20 -70.99 11.67 68.60
N LEU A 21 -72.17 12.15 68.17
CA LEU A 21 -72.65 11.99 66.80
C LEU A 21 -71.80 12.79 65.81
N LYS A 22 -71.45 14.05 66.11
CA LYS A 22 -70.53 14.86 65.29
C LYS A 22 -69.15 14.21 65.17
N ALA A 23 -68.59 13.73 66.28
CA ALA A 23 -67.31 13.03 66.29
C ALA A 23 -67.34 11.73 65.46
N ALA A 24 -68.45 10.97 65.53
CA ALA A 24 -68.65 9.80 64.68
C ALA A 24 -68.79 10.17 63.19
N GLN A 25 -69.46 11.28 62.86
CA GLN A 25 -69.58 11.79 61.49
C GLN A 25 -68.23 12.25 60.93
N TYR A 26 -67.42 12.99 61.70
CA TYR A 26 -66.06 13.35 61.29
C TYR A 26 -65.14 12.14 61.18
N GLY A 27 -65.29 11.14 62.06
CA GLY A 27 -64.57 9.87 61.96
C GLY A 27 -64.93 9.09 60.70
N LEU A 28 -66.21 9.07 60.31
CA LEU A 28 -66.66 8.46 59.05
C LEU A 28 -66.11 9.22 57.84
N GLN A 29 -66.25 10.54 57.80
CA GLN A 29 -65.74 11.37 56.70
C GLN A 29 -64.22 11.26 56.53
N LEU A 30 -63.48 11.16 57.65
CA LEU A 30 -62.04 10.92 57.60
C LEU A 30 -61.73 9.54 57.01
N LEU A 31 -62.46 8.49 57.41
CA LEU A 31 -62.30 7.13 56.91
C LEU A 31 -62.67 7.02 55.42
N GLU A 32 -63.71 7.72 54.97
CA GLU A 32 -64.07 7.87 53.55
C GLU A 32 -62.93 8.53 52.77
N SER A 33 -62.41 9.67 53.24
CA SER A 33 -61.27 10.35 52.59
C SER A 33 -59.99 9.50 52.58
N GLN A 34 -59.75 8.71 53.63
CA GLN A 34 -58.62 7.78 53.70
C GLN A 34 -58.79 6.64 52.67
N SER A 35 -60.01 6.12 52.51
CA SER A 35 -60.35 5.13 51.49
C SER A 35 -60.15 5.67 50.07
N GLU A 36 -60.58 6.92 49.81
CA GLU A 36 -60.36 7.58 48.52
C GLU A 36 -58.87 7.77 48.20
N LEU A 37 -58.06 8.27 49.16
CA LEU A 37 -56.61 8.37 48.97
C LEU A 37 -55.97 7.00 48.74
N GLN A 38 -56.40 5.96 49.46
CA GLN A 38 -55.89 4.60 49.29
C GLN A 38 -56.21 4.05 47.88
N ASN A 39 -57.45 4.24 47.41
CA ASN A 39 -57.87 3.85 46.05
C ASN A 39 -57.10 4.60 44.97
N GLN A 40 -56.83 5.91 45.15
CA GLN A 40 -56.00 6.68 44.22
C GLN A 40 -54.55 6.18 44.19
N LEU A 41 -53.97 5.89 45.37
CA LEU A 41 -52.60 5.38 45.50
C LEU A 41 -52.47 3.98 44.87
N GLU A 42 -53.47 3.11 45.05
CA GLU A 42 -53.54 1.80 44.39
C GLU A 42 -53.69 1.92 42.88
N LYS A 43 -54.53 2.84 42.38
CA LYS A 43 -54.64 3.15 40.94
C LYS A 43 -53.29 3.59 40.35
N CYS A 44 -52.60 4.53 40.99
CA CYS A 44 -51.28 4.97 40.54
C CYS A 44 -50.22 3.86 40.61
N ARG A 45 -50.29 2.95 41.59
CA ARG A 45 -49.41 1.75 41.63
C ARG A 45 -49.67 0.82 40.46
N ASN A 46 -50.94 0.58 40.11
CA ASN A 46 -51.31 -0.28 39.00
C ASN A 46 -50.92 0.34 37.64
N GLU A 47 -51.10 1.66 37.48
CA GLU A 47 -50.62 2.41 36.31
C GLU A 47 -49.08 2.33 36.18
N MET A 48 -48.33 2.51 37.27
CA MET A 48 -46.87 2.35 37.27
C MET A 48 -46.42 0.90 36.99
N MET A 49 -47.15 -0.11 37.48
CA MET A 49 -46.88 -1.52 37.22
C MET A 49 -47.06 -1.86 35.74
N THR A 50 -48.22 -1.53 35.16
CA THR A 50 -48.50 -1.76 33.73
C THR A 50 -47.57 -0.99 32.79
N MET A 51 -47.15 0.22 33.16
CA MET A 51 -46.14 0.97 32.41
C MET A 51 -44.74 0.31 32.49
N THR A 52 -44.39 -0.29 33.64
CA THR A 52 -43.13 -1.02 33.80
C THR A 52 -43.14 -2.31 32.98
N GLU A 53 -44.23 -3.07 33.03
CA GLU A 53 -44.40 -4.32 32.27
C GLU A 53 -44.34 -4.09 30.76
N SER A 54 -44.97 -3.02 30.25
CA SER A 54 -44.90 -2.67 28.82
C SER A 54 -43.49 -2.27 28.39
N TYR A 55 -42.77 -1.46 29.17
CA TYR A 55 -41.36 -1.16 28.88
C TYR A 55 -40.45 -2.40 28.93
N GLU A 56 -40.70 -3.36 29.81
CA GLU A 56 -39.97 -4.63 29.81
C GLU A 56 -40.26 -5.45 28.55
N GLN A 57 -41.54 -5.56 28.15
CA GLN A 57 -41.94 -6.25 26.91
C GLN A 57 -41.32 -5.60 25.66
N GLU A 58 -41.35 -4.27 25.56
CA GLU A 58 -40.71 -3.52 24.48
C GLU A 58 -39.19 -3.76 24.46
N LYS A 59 -38.53 -3.68 25.62
CA LYS A 59 -37.09 -3.95 25.75
C LYS A 59 -36.70 -5.34 25.23
N TYR A 60 -37.42 -6.40 25.64
CA TYR A 60 -37.14 -7.75 25.15
C TYR A 60 -37.43 -7.91 23.66
N THR A 61 -38.47 -7.24 23.15
CA THR A 61 -38.83 -7.26 21.72
C THR A 61 -37.75 -6.59 20.87
N LEU A 62 -37.32 -5.37 21.27
CA LEU A 62 -36.24 -4.63 20.62
C LEU A 62 -34.90 -5.36 20.71
N GLN A 63 -34.58 -5.97 21.85
CA GLN A 63 -33.36 -6.78 21.98
C GLN A 63 -33.36 -7.94 20.97
N ARG A 64 -34.47 -8.67 20.85
CA ARG A 64 -34.61 -9.77 19.89
C ARG A 64 -34.53 -9.29 18.44
N GLU A 65 -35.11 -8.13 18.12
CA GLU A 65 -35.01 -7.52 16.79
C GLU A 65 -33.57 -7.13 16.44
N VAL A 66 -32.84 -6.54 17.39
CA VAL A 66 -31.41 -6.20 17.24
C VAL A 66 -30.59 -7.47 17.03
N GLU A 67 -30.77 -8.52 17.85
CA GLU A 67 -30.07 -9.80 17.68
C GLU A 67 -30.32 -10.45 16.31
N LEU A 68 -31.55 -10.38 15.79
CA LEU A 68 -31.88 -10.88 14.46
C LEU A 68 -31.22 -10.04 13.35
N LYS A 69 -31.26 -8.71 13.46
CA LYS A 69 -30.58 -7.81 12.51
C LYS A 69 -29.07 -8.01 12.52
N SER A 70 -28.45 -8.21 13.68
CA SER A 70 -27.02 -8.55 13.80
C SER A 70 -26.68 -9.84 13.05
N ARG A 71 -27.44 -10.92 13.25
CA ARG A 71 -27.23 -12.19 12.53
C ARG A 71 -27.41 -12.06 11.01
N MET A 72 -28.35 -11.24 10.55
CA MET A 72 -28.53 -10.95 9.12
C MET A 72 -27.38 -10.11 8.53
N LEU A 73 -26.83 -9.18 9.30
CA LEU A 73 -25.65 -8.41 8.90
C LEU A 73 -24.40 -9.30 8.87
N GLU A 74 -24.24 -10.22 9.82
CA GLU A 74 -23.19 -11.23 9.84
C GLU A 74 -23.27 -12.14 8.60
N SER A 75 -24.45 -12.67 8.25
CA SER A 75 -24.60 -13.52 7.05
C SER A 75 -24.30 -12.76 5.76
N LEU A 76 -24.79 -11.51 5.62
CA LEU A 76 -24.48 -10.65 4.47
C LEU A 76 -22.99 -10.29 4.39
N SER A 77 -22.31 -10.12 5.54
CA SER A 77 -20.86 -9.92 5.59
C SER A 77 -20.12 -11.16 5.08
N CYS A 78 -20.52 -12.36 5.52
CA CYS A 78 -19.94 -13.61 5.04
C CYS A 78 -20.15 -13.82 3.52
N GLU A 79 -21.33 -13.49 2.99
CA GLU A 79 -21.59 -13.52 1.54
C GLU A 79 -20.70 -12.54 0.78
N CYS A 80 -20.55 -11.31 1.27
CA CYS A 80 -19.66 -10.31 0.68
C CYS A 80 -18.19 -10.74 0.70
N GLU A 81 -17.73 -11.36 1.79
CA GLU A 81 -16.38 -11.92 1.90
C GLU A 81 -16.16 -13.09 0.94
N ALA A 82 -17.13 -14.00 0.82
CA ALA A 82 -17.08 -15.13 -0.11
C ALA A 82 -17.00 -14.66 -1.57
N ILE A 83 -17.84 -13.68 -1.97
CA ILE A 83 -17.80 -13.08 -3.32
C ILE A 83 -16.45 -12.40 -3.57
N LYS A 84 -15.92 -11.67 -2.58
CA LYS A 84 -14.61 -11.01 -2.68
C LYS A 84 -13.46 -12.03 -2.84
N GLN A 85 -13.50 -13.15 -2.10
CA GLN A 85 -12.54 -14.24 -2.26
C GLN A 85 -12.66 -14.89 -3.64
N GLN A 86 -13.88 -15.17 -4.11
CA GLN A 86 -14.11 -15.73 -5.45
C GLN A 86 -13.54 -14.82 -6.54
N GLN A 87 -13.86 -13.52 -6.51
CA GLN A 87 -13.33 -12.53 -7.46
C GLN A 87 -11.80 -12.47 -7.43
N LYS A 88 -11.19 -12.51 -6.24
CA LYS A 88 -9.73 -12.55 -6.09
C LYS A 88 -9.13 -13.79 -6.76
N THR A 89 -9.69 -14.99 -6.53
CA THR A 89 -9.18 -16.22 -7.17
C THR A 89 -9.34 -16.22 -8.69
N GLN A 90 -10.41 -15.61 -9.22
CA GLN A 90 -10.60 -15.46 -10.67
C GLN A 90 -9.58 -14.50 -11.30
N LEU A 91 -9.25 -13.40 -10.63
CA LEU A 91 -8.20 -12.48 -11.07
C LEU A 91 -6.83 -13.14 -11.05
N GLU A 92 -6.49 -13.86 -9.97
CA GLU A 92 -5.24 -14.61 -9.84
C GLU A 92 -5.09 -15.66 -10.95
N GLN A 93 -6.16 -16.39 -11.29
CA GLN A 93 -6.17 -17.35 -12.40
C GLN A 93 -5.94 -16.70 -13.77
N LEU A 94 -6.58 -15.55 -14.04
CA LEU A 94 -6.41 -14.82 -15.30
C LEU A 94 -5.01 -14.22 -15.43
N GLU A 95 -4.45 -13.68 -14.35
CA GLU A 95 -3.09 -13.15 -14.30
C GLU A 95 -2.05 -14.25 -14.52
N GLU A 96 -2.25 -15.42 -13.90
CA GLU A 96 -1.37 -16.59 -14.08
C GLU A 96 -1.47 -17.17 -15.50
N GLN A 97 -2.68 -17.23 -16.08
CA GLN A 97 -2.87 -17.64 -17.47
C GLN A 97 -2.20 -16.68 -18.46
N LEU A 98 -2.36 -15.36 -18.26
CA LEU A 98 -1.72 -14.34 -19.09
C LEU A 98 -0.19 -14.43 -18.99
N SER A 99 0.33 -14.61 -17.77
CA SER A 99 1.76 -14.77 -17.49
C SER A 99 2.34 -16.02 -18.17
N ARG A 100 1.62 -17.15 -18.14
CA ARG A 100 1.99 -18.38 -18.87
C ARG A 100 2.02 -18.16 -20.38
N SER A 101 0.97 -17.56 -20.95
CA SER A 101 0.88 -17.29 -22.40
C SER A 101 2.00 -16.37 -22.86
N HIS A 102 2.25 -15.28 -22.12
CA HIS A 102 3.33 -14.34 -22.45
C HIS A 102 4.71 -14.99 -22.32
N GLY A 103 4.95 -15.81 -21.30
CA GLY A 103 6.19 -16.58 -21.16
C GLY A 103 6.43 -17.54 -22.33
N GLN A 104 5.38 -18.22 -22.81
CA GLN A 104 5.45 -19.08 -24.00
C GLN A 104 5.78 -18.28 -25.26
N GLU A 105 5.09 -17.17 -25.52
CA GLU A 105 5.35 -16.30 -26.67
C GLU A 105 6.78 -15.72 -26.67
N VAL A 106 7.26 -15.27 -25.51
CA VAL A 106 8.63 -14.76 -25.35
C VAL A 106 9.67 -15.84 -25.61
N ASN A 107 9.47 -17.05 -25.08
CA ASN A 107 10.36 -18.19 -25.33
C ASN A 107 10.37 -18.59 -26.81
N GLU A 108 9.21 -18.68 -27.45
CA GLU A 108 9.12 -18.95 -28.89
C GLU A 108 9.85 -17.89 -29.74
N LEU A 109 9.72 -16.61 -29.39
CA LEU A 109 10.42 -15.53 -30.09
C LEU A 109 11.93 -15.57 -29.85
N LYS A 110 12.36 -15.92 -28.63
CA LYS A 110 13.76 -16.13 -28.28
C LYS A 110 14.36 -17.28 -29.08
N ASP A 111 13.69 -18.44 -29.15
CA ASP A 111 14.11 -19.59 -29.95
C ASP A 111 14.24 -19.27 -31.44
N LYS A 112 13.28 -18.50 -31.99
CA LYS A 112 13.32 -18.03 -33.38
C LYS A 112 14.51 -17.09 -33.61
N LEU A 113 14.81 -16.19 -32.67
CA LEU A 113 15.94 -15.27 -32.73
C LEU A 113 17.28 -16.01 -32.65
N GLU A 114 17.41 -16.99 -31.74
CA GLU A 114 18.62 -17.81 -31.62
C GLU A 114 18.89 -18.67 -32.87
N LYS A 115 17.84 -19.24 -33.49
CA LYS A 115 17.93 -19.94 -34.79
C LYS A 115 18.40 -19.02 -35.92
N LEU A 116 17.74 -17.88 -36.11
CA LEU A 116 18.12 -16.88 -37.13
C LEU A 116 19.55 -16.34 -36.92
N LYS A 117 20.01 -16.24 -35.67
CA LYS A 117 21.39 -15.85 -35.36
C LYS A 117 22.39 -16.94 -35.76
N ALA A 118 22.08 -18.21 -35.51
CA ALA A 118 22.91 -19.33 -35.94
C ALA A 118 23.00 -19.41 -37.48
N GLU A 119 21.87 -19.28 -38.18
CA GLU A 119 21.80 -19.22 -39.65
C GLU A 119 22.62 -18.05 -40.23
N LEU A 120 22.55 -16.87 -39.59
CA LEU A 120 23.34 -15.70 -39.99
C LEU A 120 24.86 -15.93 -39.81
N ASP A 121 25.27 -16.56 -38.72
CA ASP A 121 26.68 -16.82 -38.46
C ASP A 121 27.23 -17.96 -39.34
N GLU A 122 26.41 -18.95 -39.72
CA GLU A 122 26.72 -19.95 -40.75
C GLU A 122 26.85 -19.32 -42.14
N ALA A 123 25.91 -18.45 -42.53
CA ALA A 123 25.96 -17.74 -43.81
C ALA A 123 27.24 -16.88 -43.91
N ARG A 124 27.58 -16.12 -42.86
CA ARG A 124 28.83 -15.34 -42.78
C ARG A 124 30.09 -16.19 -42.85
N LEU A 125 30.07 -17.39 -42.29
CA LEU A 125 31.18 -18.33 -42.41
C LEU A 125 31.33 -18.82 -43.85
N SER A 126 30.23 -19.17 -44.51
CA SER A 126 30.24 -19.59 -45.92
C SER A 126 30.75 -18.46 -46.85
N GLU A 127 30.37 -17.21 -46.58
CA GLU A 127 30.84 -16.02 -47.30
C GLU A 127 32.36 -15.85 -47.15
N LYS A 128 32.90 -15.96 -45.92
CA LYS A 128 34.35 -15.89 -45.67
C LYS A 128 35.11 -16.99 -46.42
N GLN A 129 34.60 -18.23 -46.42
CA GLN A 129 35.22 -19.36 -47.12
C GLN A 129 35.21 -19.15 -48.65
N LEU A 130 34.10 -18.69 -49.22
CA LEU A 130 33.99 -18.35 -50.64
C LEU A 130 34.94 -17.21 -51.01
N LYS A 131 35.02 -16.17 -50.18
CA LYS A 131 35.90 -15.02 -50.39
C LYS A 131 37.38 -15.43 -50.38
N HIS A 132 37.81 -16.26 -49.42
CA HIS A 132 39.17 -16.80 -49.39
C HIS A 132 39.50 -17.64 -50.63
N LYS A 133 38.57 -18.50 -51.09
CA LYS A 133 38.74 -19.27 -52.33
C LYS A 133 38.87 -18.37 -53.56
N VAL A 134 38.06 -17.32 -53.65
CA VAL A 134 38.11 -16.32 -54.74
C VAL A 134 39.42 -15.53 -54.71
N ASP A 135 39.89 -15.11 -53.54
CA ASP A 135 41.13 -14.34 -53.42
C ASP A 135 42.36 -15.22 -53.72
N HIS A 136 42.39 -16.48 -53.29
CA HIS A 136 43.41 -17.46 -53.72
C HIS A 136 43.40 -17.69 -55.25
N GLN A 137 42.22 -17.80 -55.88
CA GLN A 137 42.12 -17.91 -57.34
C GLN A 137 42.64 -16.67 -58.07
N LYS A 138 42.43 -15.46 -57.52
CA LYS A 138 43.02 -14.22 -58.05
C LYS A 138 44.54 -14.22 -57.93
N GLU A 139 45.09 -14.63 -56.78
CA GLU A 139 46.53 -14.75 -56.57
C GLU A 139 47.15 -15.73 -57.58
N LEU A 140 46.55 -16.92 -57.74
CA LEU A 140 47.04 -17.92 -58.70
C LEU A 140 47.01 -17.42 -60.15
N LEU A 141 45.93 -16.73 -60.56
CA LEU A 141 45.84 -16.09 -61.87
C LEU A 141 46.89 -14.98 -62.03
N SER A 142 47.13 -14.18 -61.00
CA SER A 142 48.16 -13.14 -60.97
C SER A 142 49.55 -13.77 -61.16
N CYS A 143 49.91 -14.79 -60.39
CA CYS A 143 51.17 -15.52 -60.51
C CYS A 143 51.36 -16.14 -61.90
N LYS A 144 50.33 -16.77 -62.48
CA LYS A 144 50.41 -17.34 -63.84
C LYS A 144 50.53 -16.26 -64.92
N SER A 145 49.89 -15.10 -64.75
CA SER A 145 50.06 -13.97 -65.67
C SER A 145 51.47 -13.35 -65.59
N GLU A 146 52.05 -13.32 -64.38
CA GLU A 146 53.41 -12.87 -64.12
C GLU A 146 54.45 -13.82 -64.71
N GLU A 147 54.31 -15.14 -64.50
CA GLU A 147 55.16 -16.17 -65.15
C GLU A 147 55.16 -16.03 -66.68
N ILE A 148 53.99 -15.82 -67.29
CA ILE A 148 53.88 -15.64 -68.74
C ILE A 148 54.62 -14.37 -69.19
N ARG A 149 54.50 -13.26 -68.43
CA ARG A 149 55.24 -12.02 -68.73
C ARG A 149 56.75 -12.26 -68.64
N VAL A 150 57.22 -12.82 -67.53
CA VAL A 150 58.65 -13.10 -67.27
C VAL A 150 59.23 -14.10 -68.27
N MET A 151 58.49 -15.13 -68.67
CA MET A 151 58.92 -16.03 -69.76
C MET A 151 59.00 -15.29 -71.10
N SER A 152 58.05 -14.41 -71.42
CA SER A 152 58.09 -13.65 -72.67
C SER A 152 59.28 -12.69 -72.75
N GLU A 153 59.64 -12.06 -71.62
CA GLU A 153 60.82 -11.20 -71.49
C GLU A 153 62.12 -12.02 -71.61
N ARG A 154 62.25 -13.14 -70.87
CA ARG A 154 63.47 -13.96 -70.85
C ARG A 154 63.71 -14.78 -72.12
N VAL A 155 62.69 -15.08 -72.92
CA VAL A 155 62.90 -15.72 -74.25
C VAL A 155 63.69 -14.81 -75.20
N HIS A 156 63.82 -13.51 -74.91
CA HIS A 156 64.69 -12.59 -75.65
C HIS A 156 66.14 -12.54 -75.12
N GLU A 157 66.46 -13.22 -74.01
CA GLU A 157 67.77 -13.24 -73.37
C GLU A 157 68.36 -14.67 -73.37
N SER A 158 69.54 -14.87 -73.95
CA SER A 158 70.15 -16.20 -74.10
C SER A 158 70.65 -16.76 -72.76
N MET A 159 69.80 -17.57 -72.11
CA MET A 159 70.02 -18.11 -70.77
C MET A 159 71.14 -19.18 -70.72
N SER A 160 72.03 -19.09 -69.72
CA SER A 160 73.16 -20.01 -69.53
C SER A 160 72.78 -21.26 -68.71
N SER A 161 73.52 -22.36 -68.88
CA SER A 161 73.20 -23.66 -68.26
C SER A 161 73.18 -23.65 -66.73
N GLU A 162 74.05 -22.89 -66.07
CA GLU A 162 74.10 -22.81 -64.60
C GLU A 162 72.93 -21.97 -64.05
N MET A 163 72.58 -20.88 -64.74
CA MET A 163 71.39 -20.09 -64.42
C MET A 163 70.11 -20.91 -64.59
N LEU A 164 70.07 -21.79 -65.60
CA LEU A 164 68.96 -22.70 -65.85
C LEU A 164 68.83 -23.76 -64.73
N ALA A 165 69.95 -24.30 -64.23
CA ALA A 165 69.96 -25.24 -63.11
C ALA A 165 69.49 -24.59 -61.79
N LEU A 166 70.02 -23.42 -61.44
CA LEU A 166 69.57 -22.67 -60.25
C LEU A 166 68.10 -22.24 -60.36
N GLN A 167 67.61 -21.93 -61.56
CA GLN A 167 66.20 -21.62 -61.79
C GLN A 167 65.30 -22.84 -61.53
N ILE A 168 65.74 -24.06 -61.88
CA ILE A 168 65.02 -25.31 -61.58
C ILE A 168 64.96 -25.54 -60.06
N GLU A 169 66.11 -25.52 -59.37
CA GLU A 169 66.17 -25.72 -57.91
C GLU A 169 65.33 -24.70 -57.14
N LEU A 170 65.31 -23.44 -57.60
CA LEU A 170 64.48 -22.38 -57.02
C LEU A 170 62.97 -22.66 -57.24
N THR A 171 62.56 -23.12 -58.43
CA THR A 171 61.16 -23.52 -58.67
C THR A 171 60.75 -24.78 -57.89
N GLU A 172 61.65 -25.74 -57.69
CA GLU A 172 61.40 -26.91 -56.84
C GLU A 172 61.21 -26.49 -55.38
N MET A 173 62.08 -25.63 -54.85
CA MET A 173 61.94 -25.08 -53.49
C MET A 173 60.67 -24.23 -53.32
N GLU A 174 60.26 -23.47 -54.34
CA GLU A 174 58.99 -22.76 -54.33
C GLU A 174 57.79 -23.72 -54.35
N SER A 175 57.87 -24.84 -55.08
CA SER A 175 56.82 -25.87 -55.08
C SER A 175 56.66 -26.56 -53.71
N VAL A 176 57.77 -26.87 -53.02
CA VAL A 176 57.77 -27.41 -51.65
C VAL A 176 57.24 -26.39 -50.65
N LYS A 177 57.55 -25.10 -50.85
CA LYS A 177 56.99 -24.01 -50.03
C LYS A 177 55.48 -23.85 -50.24
N THR A 178 54.96 -24.04 -51.45
CA THR A 178 53.52 -24.00 -51.70
C THR A 178 52.80 -25.19 -51.08
N THR A 179 53.30 -26.42 -51.22
CA THR A 179 52.66 -27.60 -50.63
C THR A 179 52.66 -27.56 -49.09
N LEU A 180 53.76 -27.17 -48.45
CA LEU A 180 53.79 -26.95 -46.99
C LEU A 180 52.81 -25.85 -46.54
N LYS A 181 52.59 -24.81 -47.35
CA LYS A 181 51.62 -23.75 -47.05
C LYS A 181 50.18 -24.25 -47.20
N GLU A 182 49.92 -25.14 -48.16
CA GLU A 182 48.64 -25.84 -48.32
C GLU A 182 48.35 -26.76 -47.13
N GLU A 183 49.31 -27.59 -46.71
CA GLU A 183 49.19 -28.44 -45.51
C GLU A 183 48.88 -27.62 -44.23
N VAL A 184 49.56 -26.49 -44.02
CA VAL A 184 49.29 -25.59 -42.89
C VAL A 184 47.86 -25.03 -42.95
N ASN A 185 47.36 -24.66 -44.14
CA ASN A 185 45.99 -24.18 -44.31
C ASN A 185 44.96 -25.30 -44.06
N GLU A 186 45.23 -26.54 -44.48
CA GLU A 186 44.37 -27.69 -44.18
C GLU A 186 44.31 -27.99 -42.69
N LEU A 187 45.45 -27.93 -41.99
CA LEU A 187 45.52 -28.11 -40.54
C LEU A 187 44.75 -27.02 -39.79
N GLN A 188 44.88 -25.75 -40.18
CA GLN A 188 44.11 -24.63 -39.61
C GLN A 188 42.59 -24.82 -39.83
N TYR A 189 42.18 -25.24 -41.02
CA TYR A 189 40.77 -25.54 -41.29
C TYR A 189 40.23 -26.69 -40.41
N ARG A 190 41.05 -27.72 -40.18
CA ARG A 190 40.72 -28.86 -39.32
C ARG A 190 40.67 -28.47 -37.85
N GLU A 191 41.53 -27.55 -37.40
CA GLU A 191 41.50 -26.94 -36.08
C GLU A 191 40.19 -26.14 -35.88
N GLU A 192 39.83 -25.23 -36.79
CA GLU A 192 38.55 -24.50 -36.72
C GLU A 192 37.31 -25.44 -36.67
N GLN A 193 37.35 -26.56 -37.40
CA GLN A 193 36.27 -27.56 -37.33
C GLN A 193 36.16 -28.19 -35.94
N LEU A 194 37.30 -28.55 -35.33
CA LEU A 194 37.36 -29.12 -33.98
C LEU A 194 36.95 -28.10 -32.91
N GLU A 195 37.34 -26.83 -33.05
CA GLU A 195 36.88 -25.75 -32.16
C GLU A 195 35.36 -25.57 -32.22
N ARG A 196 34.76 -25.57 -33.43
CA ARG A 196 33.29 -25.48 -33.59
C ARG A 196 32.57 -26.66 -32.96
N LEU A 197 33.09 -27.87 -33.15
CA LEU A 197 32.53 -29.09 -32.55
C LEU A 197 32.65 -29.06 -31.03
N THR A 198 33.79 -28.62 -30.50
CA THR A 198 34.03 -28.42 -29.05
C THR A 198 33.07 -27.38 -28.48
N ALA A 199 32.87 -26.24 -29.15
CA ALA A 199 31.92 -25.21 -28.74
C ALA A 199 30.46 -25.68 -28.78
N ASN A 200 30.08 -26.55 -29.72
CA ASN A 200 28.75 -27.16 -29.75
C ASN A 200 28.57 -28.15 -28.59
N LEU A 201 29.57 -29.01 -28.33
CA LEU A 201 29.57 -29.93 -27.19
C LEU A 201 29.50 -29.18 -25.85
N MET A 202 30.24 -28.08 -25.67
CA MET A 202 30.12 -27.25 -24.47
C MET A 202 28.70 -26.72 -24.27
N ARG A 203 28.05 -26.17 -25.33
CA ARG A 203 26.65 -25.73 -25.24
C ARG A 203 25.67 -26.86 -24.95
N GLN A 204 25.93 -28.09 -25.42
CA GLN A 204 25.11 -29.26 -25.06
C GLN A 204 25.30 -29.61 -23.58
N VAL A 205 26.54 -29.63 -23.10
CA VAL A 205 26.86 -29.87 -21.68
C VAL A 205 26.21 -28.82 -20.78
N ASP A 206 26.19 -27.55 -21.17
CA ASP A 206 25.58 -26.49 -20.36
C ASP A 206 24.05 -26.60 -20.32
N ARG A 207 23.38 -26.91 -21.44
CA ARG A 207 21.92 -27.23 -21.41
C ARG A 207 21.61 -28.43 -20.52
N LEU A 208 22.41 -29.50 -20.60
CA LEU A 208 22.22 -30.69 -19.75
C LEU A 208 22.46 -30.39 -18.26
N LYS A 209 23.31 -29.41 -17.91
CA LYS A 209 23.42 -28.91 -16.53
C LYS A 209 22.17 -28.14 -16.10
N GLU A 210 21.65 -27.25 -16.94
CA GLU A 210 20.43 -26.49 -16.67
C GLU A 210 19.22 -27.43 -16.46
N GLU A 211 19.03 -28.42 -17.34
CA GLU A 211 18.01 -29.46 -17.21
C GLU A 211 18.19 -30.30 -15.92
N LYS A 212 19.43 -30.63 -15.55
CA LYS A 212 19.74 -31.33 -14.29
C LYS A 212 19.39 -30.47 -13.07
N GLU A 213 19.73 -29.19 -13.07
CA GLU A 213 19.39 -28.27 -11.98
C GLU A 213 17.87 -28.03 -11.87
N GLU A 214 17.15 -28.02 -12.99
CA GLU A 214 15.68 -27.93 -13.00
C GLU A 214 15.04 -29.19 -12.41
N ARG A 215 15.49 -30.38 -12.82
CA ARG A 215 15.09 -31.67 -12.23
C ARG A 215 15.40 -31.76 -10.74
N GLU A 216 16.52 -31.19 -10.28
CA GLU A 216 16.85 -31.12 -8.85
C GLU A 216 15.91 -30.17 -8.08
N LYS A 217 15.53 -29.03 -8.66
CA LYS A 217 14.53 -28.11 -8.08
C LYS A 217 13.16 -28.79 -8.00
N GLU A 218 12.74 -29.50 -9.04
CA GLU A 218 11.51 -30.31 -9.05
C GLU A 218 11.54 -31.37 -7.96
N ALA A 219 12.60 -32.18 -7.88
CA ALA A 219 12.77 -33.22 -6.86
C ALA A 219 12.69 -32.63 -5.43
N VAL A 220 13.38 -31.52 -5.15
CA VAL A 220 13.31 -30.82 -3.86
C VAL A 220 11.87 -30.32 -3.60
N SER A 221 11.15 -29.85 -4.60
CA SER A 221 9.74 -29.44 -4.45
C SER A 221 8.84 -30.62 -4.09
N TYR A 222 9.03 -31.79 -4.70
CA TYR A 222 8.30 -33.02 -4.38
C TYR A 222 8.63 -33.55 -2.99
N TYR A 223 9.90 -33.55 -2.57
CA TYR A 223 10.29 -33.90 -1.21
C TYR A 223 9.64 -32.96 -0.17
N ASN A 224 9.63 -31.65 -0.42
CA ASN A 224 8.99 -30.67 0.45
C ASN A 224 7.45 -30.86 0.52
N ALA A 225 6.81 -31.20 -0.60
CA ALA A 225 5.37 -31.51 -0.63
C ALA A 225 5.05 -32.81 0.12
N LEU A 226 5.87 -33.85 -0.06
CA LEU A 226 5.76 -35.13 0.64
C LEU A 226 5.94 -34.96 2.15
N GLU A 227 6.90 -34.15 2.60
CA GLU A 227 7.13 -33.92 4.02
C GLU A 227 5.97 -33.14 4.67
N LYS A 228 5.44 -32.11 3.98
CA LYS A 228 4.19 -31.45 4.40
C LYS A 228 3.01 -32.43 4.51
N ALA A 229 2.88 -33.34 3.54
CA ALA A 229 1.85 -34.38 3.58
C ALA A 229 2.06 -35.39 4.71
N ARG A 230 3.30 -35.73 5.07
CA ARG A 230 3.62 -36.57 6.23
C ARG A 230 3.26 -35.89 7.55
N VAL A 231 3.61 -34.61 7.72
CA VAL A 231 3.22 -33.81 8.90
C VAL A 231 1.70 -33.75 9.02
N ALA A 232 0.99 -33.43 7.93
CA ALA A 232 -0.47 -33.41 7.94
C ALA A 232 -1.09 -34.79 8.28
N ASN A 233 -0.50 -35.90 7.81
CA ASN A 233 -0.93 -37.24 8.21
C ASN A 233 -0.63 -37.54 9.70
N GLN A 234 0.49 -37.06 10.25
CA GLN A 234 0.77 -37.17 11.69
C GLN A 234 -0.25 -36.37 12.51
N ASP A 235 -0.59 -35.14 12.10
CA ASP A 235 -1.61 -34.32 12.75
C ASP A 235 -3.00 -34.99 12.71
N LEU A 236 -3.38 -35.56 11.56
CA LEU A 236 -4.62 -36.34 11.43
C LEU A 236 -4.61 -37.62 12.28
N GLN A 237 -3.47 -38.31 12.39
CA GLN A 237 -3.32 -39.47 13.27
C GLN A 237 -3.43 -39.06 14.75
N VAL A 238 -2.89 -37.90 15.15
CA VAL A 238 -3.04 -37.35 16.49
C VAL A 238 -4.52 -37.00 16.77
N GLN A 239 -5.20 -36.35 15.83
CA GLN A 239 -6.65 -36.07 15.94
C GLN A 239 -7.48 -37.35 16.04
N LEU A 240 -7.17 -38.37 15.24
CA LEU A 240 -7.82 -39.68 15.31
C LEU A 240 -7.59 -40.36 16.67
N ASN A 241 -6.36 -40.34 17.18
CA ASN A 241 -6.03 -40.90 18.49
C ASN A 241 -6.77 -40.15 19.62
N GLN A 242 -6.88 -38.82 19.54
CA GLN A 242 -7.66 -38.01 20.48
C GLN A 242 -9.16 -38.35 20.42
N ALA A 243 -9.73 -38.46 19.22
CA ALA A 243 -11.13 -38.84 19.05
C ALA A 243 -11.43 -40.27 19.54
N LEU A 244 -10.50 -41.21 19.33
CA LEU A 244 -10.58 -42.58 19.87
C LEU A 244 -10.50 -42.58 21.40
N GLN A 245 -9.61 -41.76 21.99
CA GLN A 245 -9.51 -41.62 23.44
C GLN A 245 -10.80 -41.03 24.05
N GLN A 246 -11.36 -39.97 23.45
CA GLN A 246 -12.66 -39.41 23.82
C GLN A 246 -13.80 -40.45 23.70
N ALA A 247 -13.77 -41.31 22.69
CA ALA A 247 -14.77 -42.39 22.53
C ALA A 247 -14.62 -43.55 23.55
N LEU A 248 -13.41 -43.73 24.09
CA LEU A 248 -13.06 -44.75 25.08
C LEU A 248 -13.29 -44.28 26.53
N ASP A 249 -13.16 -43.00 26.84
CA ASP A 249 -13.38 -42.45 28.18
C ASP A 249 -14.85 -42.60 28.63
N PRO A 250 -15.15 -43.43 29.66
CA PRO A 250 -16.54 -43.62 30.11
C PRO A 250 -17.17 -42.36 30.68
N ASN A 251 -16.35 -41.42 31.18
CA ASN A 251 -16.78 -40.11 31.65
C ASN A 251 -17.07 -39.10 30.52
N SER A 252 -16.67 -39.39 29.28
CA SER A 252 -17.00 -38.55 28.11
C SER A 252 -18.38 -38.90 27.50
N LYS A 253 -18.94 -40.09 27.82
CA LYS A 253 -20.29 -40.49 27.39
C LYS A 253 -21.38 -39.91 28.30
N GLY A 254 -21.47 -38.59 28.30
CA GLY A 254 -22.63 -37.86 28.78
C GLY A 254 -22.32 -36.43 29.14
N ASN A 255 -23.22 -35.53 28.75
CA ASN A 255 -23.44 -34.26 29.46
C ASN A 255 -24.00 -34.60 30.86
N SER A 256 -23.15 -35.16 31.73
CA SER A 256 -23.44 -35.19 33.15
C SER A 256 -23.41 -33.73 33.62
N LEU A 257 -24.53 -33.25 34.14
CA LEU A 257 -24.69 -31.87 34.57
C LEU A 257 -23.59 -31.45 35.57
N PHE A 258 -23.05 -32.42 36.33
CA PHE A 258 -21.90 -32.23 37.21
C PHE A 258 -20.56 -32.04 36.48
N ALA A 259 -20.34 -32.73 35.37
CA ALA A 259 -19.13 -32.53 34.56
C ALA A 259 -19.16 -31.16 33.86
N GLU A 260 -20.30 -30.76 33.29
CA GLU A 260 -20.46 -29.42 32.71
C GLU A 260 -20.31 -28.31 33.78
N VAL A 261 -20.91 -28.50 34.96
CA VAL A 261 -20.77 -27.56 36.08
C VAL A 261 -19.34 -27.49 36.60
N GLU A 262 -18.60 -28.60 36.65
CA GLU A 262 -17.21 -28.62 37.09
C GLU A 262 -16.27 -28.04 36.03
N ASP A 263 -16.48 -28.32 34.74
CA ASP A 263 -15.76 -27.67 33.64
C ASP A 263 -16.03 -26.16 33.60
N ARG A 264 -17.28 -25.75 33.85
CA ARG A 264 -17.67 -24.33 33.95
C ARG A 264 -17.10 -23.66 35.19
N ARG A 265 -17.04 -24.35 36.33
CA ARG A 265 -16.31 -23.91 37.54
C ARG A 265 -14.83 -23.73 37.23
N ALA A 266 -14.17 -24.74 36.67
CA ALA A 266 -12.75 -24.71 36.33
C ALA A 266 -12.44 -23.65 35.25
N ALA A 267 -13.35 -23.42 34.29
CA ALA A 267 -13.24 -22.33 33.32
C ALA A 267 -13.35 -20.96 34.00
N MET A 268 -14.33 -20.75 34.88
CA MET A 268 -14.47 -19.50 35.65
C MET A 268 -13.30 -19.28 36.61
N GLU A 269 -12.77 -20.33 37.24
CA GLU A 269 -11.60 -20.24 38.12
C GLU A 269 -10.32 -19.91 37.32
N ARG A 270 -10.11 -20.54 36.15
CA ARG A 270 -9.03 -20.17 35.23
C ARG A 270 -9.16 -18.73 34.74
N GLN A 271 -10.36 -18.26 34.43
CA GLN A 271 -10.62 -16.86 34.08
C GLN A 271 -10.35 -15.91 35.26
N PHE A 272 -10.79 -16.26 36.47
CA PHE A 272 -10.55 -15.48 37.68
C PHE A 272 -9.07 -15.39 38.04
N ILE A 273 -8.32 -16.49 37.96
CA ILE A 273 -6.87 -16.53 38.16
C ILE A 273 -6.17 -15.69 37.08
N SER A 274 -6.55 -15.84 35.80
CA SER A 274 -6.02 -15.03 34.69
C SER A 274 -6.27 -13.53 34.91
N MET A 275 -7.49 -13.15 35.31
CA MET A 275 -7.86 -11.76 35.59
C MET A 275 -7.16 -11.22 36.84
N LYS A 276 -6.96 -12.03 37.88
CA LYS A 276 -6.18 -11.69 39.08
C LYS A 276 -4.71 -11.46 38.75
N VAL A 277 -4.10 -12.29 37.91
CA VAL A 277 -2.72 -12.11 37.42
C VAL A 277 -2.61 -10.86 36.55
N LYS A 278 -3.55 -10.62 35.63
CA LYS A 278 -3.63 -9.39 34.82
C LYS A 278 -3.80 -8.13 35.68
N TYR A 279 -4.65 -8.17 36.70
CA TYR A 279 -4.81 -7.06 37.65
C TYR A 279 -3.52 -6.80 38.44
N GLN A 280 -2.85 -7.85 38.92
CA GLN A 280 -1.58 -7.70 39.64
C GLN A 280 -0.45 -7.18 38.75
N SER A 281 -0.35 -7.62 37.49
CA SER A 281 0.64 -7.09 36.54
C SER A 281 0.33 -5.64 36.15
N LEU A 282 -0.94 -5.31 35.89
CA LEU A 282 -1.38 -3.94 35.61
C LEU A 282 -1.14 -3.00 36.81
N LYS A 283 -1.39 -3.47 38.04
CA LYS A 283 -1.08 -2.73 39.28
C LYS A 283 0.42 -2.45 39.43
N LYS A 284 1.28 -3.43 39.16
CA LYS A 284 2.75 -3.24 39.12
C LYS A 284 3.17 -2.25 38.03
N HIS A 285 2.57 -2.34 36.84
CA HIS A 285 2.86 -1.44 35.72
C HIS A 285 2.40 0.00 36.02
N ASN A 286 1.23 0.19 36.62
CA ASN A 286 0.74 1.52 37.04
C ASN A 286 1.66 2.12 38.12
N ALA A 287 2.08 1.33 39.13
CA ALA A 287 3.04 1.78 40.13
C ALA A 287 4.38 2.21 39.51
N PHE A 288 4.92 1.43 38.58
CA PHE A 288 6.14 1.78 37.83
C PHE A 288 5.96 3.06 37.00
N ASN A 289 4.84 3.21 36.26
CA ASN A 289 4.57 4.40 35.48
C ASN A 289 4.39 5.66 36.36
N ARG A 290 3.79 5.52 37.55
CA ARG A 290 3.76 6.61 38.55
C ARG A 290 5.16 7.00 38.99
N GLU A 291 6.04 6.04 39.26
CA GLU A 291 7.43 6.32 39.63
C GLU A 291 8.20 7.03 38.50
N GLN A 292 8.08 6.55 37.25
CA GLN A 292 8.69 7.22 36.09
C GLN A 292 8.14 8.63 35.89
N MET A 293 6.82 8.83 36.06
CA MET A 293 6.20 10.15 36.00
C MET A 293 6.73 11.08 37.10
N GLN A 294 6.96 10.59 38.33
CA GLN A 294 7.56 11.42 39.39
C GLN A 294 9.04 11.74 39.10
N ARG A 295 9.82 10.79 38.57
CA ARG A 295 11.21 11.04 38.13
C ARG A 295 11.25 12.09 37.01
N MET A 296 10.37 12.00 36.03
CA MET A 296 10.29 12.96 34.92
C MET A 296 9.78 14.33 35.40
N LYS A 297 8.82 14.38 36.32
CA LYS A 297 8.41 15.63 37.00
C LYS A 297 9.57 16.28 37.73
N LEU A 298 10.40 15.51 38.44
CA LEU A 298 11.58 16.02 39.12
C LEU A 298 12.60 16.58 38.12
N GLN A 299 12.90 15.84 37.04
CA GLN A 299 13.79 16.32 35.97
C GLN A 299 13.27 17.60 35.30
N ILE A 300 11.97 17.68 35.02
CA ILE A 300 11.33 18.88 34.46
C ILE A 300 11.39 20.04 35.45
N ALA A 301 11.14 19.81 36.74
CA ALA A 301 11.25 20.83 37.78
C ALA A 301 12.69 21.37 37.90
N THR A 302 13.70 20.49 37.89
CA THR A 302 15.12 20.87 37.86
C THR A 302 15.47 21.66 36.60
N LEU A 303 15.03 21.22 35.41
CA LEU A 303 15.28 21.93 34.15
C LEU A 303 14.58 23.30 34.09
N LEU A 304 13.35 23.41 34.63
CA LEU A 304 12.65 24.69 34.76
C LEU A 304 13.34 25.61 35.75
N GLN A 305 13.81 25.09 36.88
CA GLN A 305 14.56 25.87 37.87
C GLN A 305 15.91 26.38 37.31
N MET A 306 16.60 25.57 36.49
CA MET A 306 17.83 25.95 35.80
C MET A 306 17.59 26.95 34.65
N LYS A 307 16.47 26.84 33.92
CA LYS A 307 16.15 27.76 32.81
C LYS A 307 15.56 29.10 33.26
N GLY A 308 14.71 29.11 34.29
CA GLY A 308 13.97 30.30 34.74
C GLY A 308 14.75 31.25 35.64
N SER A 309 16.06 31.03 35.86
CA SER A 309 16.88 31.84 36.78
C SER A 309 18.15 32.41 36.14
N GLN A 310 18.82 31.66 35.27
CA GLN A 310 20.10 32.08 34.69
C GLN A 310 19.94 33.00 33.47
N THR A 311 19.19 32.57 32.44
CA THR A 311 19.27 33.19 31.11
C THR A 311 18.47 34.48 30.94
N GLU A 312 17.35 34.64 31.64
CA GLU A 312 16.55 35.88 31.57
C GLU A 312 17.25 37.02 32.32
N PHE A 313 17.85 36.73 33.49
CA PHE A 313 18.60 37.72 34.27
C PHE A 313 19.85 38.19 33.52
N GLU A 314 20.68 37.26 32.99
CA GLU A 314 21.87 37.61 32.21
C GLU A 314 21.55 38.36 30.91
N GLN A 315 20.45 38.03 30.22
CA GLN A 315 20.00 38.80 29.06
C GLN A 315 19.53 40.20 29.45
N GLN A 316 18.81 40.33 30.57
CA GLN A 316 18.28 41.61 31.03
C GLN A 316 19.39 42.54 31.54
N GLU A 317 20.38 42.03 32.28
CA GLU A 317 21.59 42.80 32.64
C GLU A 317 22.37 43.26 31.40
N ARG A 318 22.56 42.37 30.40
CA ARG A 318 23.23 42.73 29.15
C ARG A 318 22.48 43.79 28.34
N LEU A 319 21.15 43.72 28.33
CA LEU A 319 20.30 44.76 27.72
C LEU A 319 20.41 46.09 28.47
N PHE A 320 20.35 46.09 29.81
CA PHE A 320 20.55 47.29 30.62
C PHE A 320 21.93 47.94 30.37
N ALA A 321 23.01 47.15 30.35
CA ALA A 321 24.36 47.65 30.07
C ALA A 321 24.47 48.29 28.67
N MET A 322 23.87 47.67 27.64
CA MET A 322 23.83 48.28 26.30
C MET A 322 22.98 49.56 26.25
N LEU A 323 21.88 49.61 27.00
CA LEU A 323 21.02 50.79 27.08
C LEU A 323 21.73 51.95 27.80
N GLU A 324 22.46 51.65 28.88
CA GLU A 324 23.27 52.63 29.59
C GLU A 324 24.43 53.15 28.73
N GLN A 325 25.14 52.26 28.02
CA GLN A 325 26.15 52.66 27.04
C GLN A 325 25.56 53.58 25.96
N LYS A 326 24.43 53.20 25.34
CA LYS A 326 23.78 54.01 24.30
C LYS A 326 23.26 55.34 24.83
N ASN A 327 22.78 55.40 26.07
CA ASN A 327 22.43 56.66 26.73
C ASN A 327 23.68 57.54 27.00
N GLY A 328 24.83 56.94 27.29
CA GLY A 328 26.13 57.63 27.34
C GLY A 328 26.53 58.22 25.99
N GLU A 329 26.45 57.44 24.91
CA GLU A 329 26.70 57.89 23.54
C GLU A 329 25.74 59.03 23.12
N ILE A 330 24.44 58.94 23.44
CA ILE A 330 23.45 60.00 23.18
C ILE A 330 23.82 61.28 23.94
N LYS A 331 24.22 61.20 25.22
CA LYS A 331 24.68 62.37 25.98
C LYS A 331 25.93 63.00 25.38
N HIS A 332 26.87 62.19 24.87
CA HIS A 332 28.06 62.66 24.16
C HIS A 332 27.68 63.41 22.88
N LEU A 333 26.89 62.78 22.01
CA LEU A 333 26.44 63.36 20.74
C LEU A 333 25.62 64.64 20.95
N LEU A 334 24.78 64.72 22.00
CA LEU A 334 24.09 65.97 22.35
C LEU A 334 25.05 67.08 22.82
N GLY A 335 26.17 66.72 23.45
CA GLY A 335 27.26 67.65 23.78
C GLY A 335 28.02 68.12 22.54
N GLU A 336 28.30 67.21 21.61
CA GLU A 336 28.94 67.53 20.33
C GLU A 336 28.05 68.38 19.43
N ILE A 337 26.76 68.08 19.32
CA ILE A 337 25.78 68.89 18.59
C ILE A 337 25.77 70.32 19.14
N ARG A 338 25.69 70.51 20.47
CA ARG A 338 25.80 71.84 21.09
C ARG A 338 27.12 72.55 20.82
N ASN A 339 28.21 71.82 20.56
CA ASN A 339 29.49 72.42 20.21
C ASN A 339 29.55 72.76 18.71
N LEU A 340 29.05 71.88 17.84
CA LEU A 340 28.90 72.11 16.41
C LEU A 340 27.93 73.25 16.10
N GLU A 341 26.86 73.42 16.88
CA GLU A 341 25.96 74.59 16.80
C GLU A 341 26.71 75.89 17.13
N LYS A 342 27.58 75.90 18.16
CA LYS A 342 28.46 77.06 18.44
C LYS A 342 29.43 77.32 17.29
N PHE A 343 30.04 76.30 16.70
CA PHE A 343 30.95 76.46 15.57
C PHE A 343 30.24 76.88 14.28
N LYS A 344 29.03 76.36 14.00
CA LYS A 344 28.21 76.74 12.85
C LYS A 344 27.84 78.22 12.90
N ASN A 345 27.43 78.70 14.09
CA ASN A 345 27.16 80.12 14.33
C ASN A 345 28.38 81.03 14.13
N LEU A 346 29.61 80.48 14.15
CA LEU A 346 30.86 81.19 13.84
C LEU A 346 31.30 81.07 12.37
N TYR A 347 30.76 80.11 11.62
CA TYR A 347 31.16 79.84 10.22
C TYR A 347 30.15 80.36 9.20
N GLU A 348 28.83 80.35 9.50
CA GLU A 348 27.82 81.00 8.64
C GLU A 348 27.99 82.54 8.54
N SER A 349 28.83 83.14 9.38
CA SER A 349 29.26 84.54 9.24
C SER A 349 30.34 84.77 8.17
N MET A 350 30.84 83.74 7.47
CA MET A 350 31.98 83.85 6.56
C MET A 350 31.83 82.99 5.28
N GLU A 351 32.05 83.64 4.12
CA GLU A 351 32.24 83.10 2.76
C GLU A 351 31.04 82.69 1.86
N SER A 352 31.18 83.04 0.58
CA SER A 352 30.42 82.47 -0.55
C SER A 352 31.17 82.60 -1.90
N LYS A 353 31.10 81.56 -2.76
CA LYS A 353 31.36 81.44 -4.24
C LYS A 353 32.74 80.94 -4.81
N PRO A 354 32.76 79.99 -5.79
CA PRO A 354 33.95 79.46 -6.55
C PRO A 354 33.88 79.42 -8.13
N PRO A 355 34.99 79.05 -8.87
CA PRO A 355 35.04 78.41 -10.25
C PRO A 355 36.26 77.42 -10.53
N VAL A 356 36.72 77.03 -11.77
CA VAL A 356 36.23 75.95 -12.73
C VAL A 356 37.19 75.55 -13.94
N ASN A 357 37.36 74.24 -14.30
CA ASN A 357 37.67 73.54 -15.64
C ASN A 357 39.08 73.33 -16.40
N SER A 358 39.13 72.26 -17.28
CA SER A 358 39.90 71.94 -18.57
C SER A 358 41.45 71.65 -18.64
N GLY A 359 42.09 71.00 -19.68
CA GLY A 359 41.72 70.19 -20.90
C GLY A 359 42.86 69.91 -21.99
N VAL A 360 42.60 69.12 -23.08
CA VAL A 360 43.27 69.05 -24.47
C VAL A 360 44.33 67.93 -24.87
N VAL A 361 44.53 67.64 -26.21
CA VAL A 361 45.10 66.42 -26.92
C VAL A 361 45.83 66.76 -28.28
N GLU A 362 46.75 65.93 -28.85
CA GLU A 362 47.11 65.92 -30.32
C GLU A 362 47.80 64.63 -30.91
N ASP A 363 47.58 64.39 -32.24
CA ASP A 363 48.06 63.40 -33.28
C ASP A 363 48.58 61.96 -32.94
N ASP A 364 47.87 60.92 -33.41
CA ASP A 364 48.10 59.51 -32.98
C ASP A 364 47.73 58.40 -34.02
N THR A 365 47.47 58.70 -35.31
CA THR A 365 46.66 57.87 -36.25
C THR A 365 46.85 56.32 -36.24
N TYR A 366 48.04 55.74 -36.46
CA TYR A 366 48.20 54.26 -36.47
C TYR A 366 48.05 53.66 -35.06
N TYR A 367 48.49 54.39 -34.04
CA TYR A 367 48.31 53.99 -32.65
C TYR A 367 46.84 54.12 -32.26
N THR A 368 46.10 55.10 -32.78
CA THR A 368 44.66 55.23 -32.59
C THR A 368 43.86 54.17 -33.36
N GLU A 369 44.30 53.69 -34.53
CA GLU A 369 43.72 52.48 -35.16
C GLU A 369 43.95 51.21 -34.32
N LEU A 370 45.15 51.02 -33.76
CA LEU A 370 45.45 49.88 -32.87
C LEU A 370 44.66 49.97 -31.55
N LEU A 371 44.54 51.18 -30.98
CA LEU A 371 43.70 51.45 -29.83
C LEU A 371 42.22 51.25 -30.16
N GLN A 372 41.75 51.62 -31.35
CA GLN A 372 40.37 51.42 -31.80
C GLN A 372 40.07 49.92 -31.93
N LEU A 373 40.95 49.13 -32.55
CA LEU A 373 40.80 47.67 -32.62
C LEU A 373 40.80 47.03 -31.21
N LYS A 374 41.63 47.54 -30.30
CA LYS A 374 41.67 47.10 -28.90
C LYS A 374 40.38 47.51 -28.15
N LEU A 375 39.86 48.70 -28.40
CA LEU A 375 38.60 49.21 -27.85
C LEU A 375 37.40 48.40 -28.38
N ASP A 376 37.40 48.04 -29.67
CA ASP A 376 36.37 47.21 -30.30
C ASP A 376 36.40 45.76 -29.77
N ASN A 377 37.58 45.20 -29.52
CA ASN A 377 37.69 43.89 -28.86
C ASN A 377 37.25 43.95 -27.40
N LEU A 378 37.67 44.97 -26.63
CA LEU A 378 37.20 45.19 -25.26
C LEU A 378 35.68 45.44 -25.21
N ASN A 379 35.10 46.11 -26.21
CA ASN A 379 33.65 46.30 -26.33
C ASN A 379 32.93 44.98 -26.63
N LYS A 380 33.50 44.10 -27.47
CA LYS A 380 32.94 42.75 -27.71
C LYS A 380 33.01 41.89 -26.44
N GLU A 381 34.12 41.93 -25.71
CA GLU A 381 34.26 41.24 -24.41
C GLU A 381 33.31 41.83 -23.34
N ASN A 382 33.12 43.14 -23.34
CA ASN A 382 32.17 43.82 -22.44
C ASN A 382 30.71 43.42 -22.76
N GLU A 383 30.30 43.39 -24.03
CA GLU A 383 28.97 42.92 -24.40
C GLU A 383 28.79 41.41 -24.17
N SER A 384 29.83 40.58 -24.33
CA SER A 384 29.75 39.15 -24.00
C SER A 384 29.60 38.92 -22.49
N THR A 385 30.42 39.57 -21.66
CA THR A 385 30.33 39.48 -20.19
C THR A 385 29.04 40.08 -19.64
N LYS A 386 28.51 41.15 -20.25
CA LYS A 386 27.17 41.70 -19.98
C LYS A 386 26.04 40.72 -20.36
N GLY A 387 26.20 39.97 -21.46
CA GLY A 387 25.32 38.86 -21.82
C GLY A 387 25.34 37.73 -20.78
N GLU A 388 26.53 37.32 -20.33
CA GLU A 388 26.70 36.32 -19.27
C GLU A 388 26.10 36.80 -17.93
N LEU A 389 26.34 38.05 -17.53
CA LEU A 389 25.74 38.66 -16.34
C LEU A 389 24.20 38.71 -16.42
N SER A 390 23.63 38.97 -17.59
CA SER A 390 22.18 38.90 -17.82
C SER A 390 21.64 37.47 -17.58
N ILE A 391 22.33 36.46 -18.12
CA ILE A 391 21.99 35.05 -17.91
C ILE A 391 22.13 34.65 -16.43
N GLN A 392 23.18 35.12 -15.74
CA GLN A 392 23.36 34.87 -14.30
C GLN A 392 22.26 35.52 -13.46
N ARG A 393 21.88 36.77 -13.75
CA ARG A 393 20.74 37.45 -13.09
C ARG A 393 19.44 36.67 -13.30
N MET A 394 19.16 36.23 -14.52
CA MET A 394 17.98 35.41 -14.82
C MET A 394 17.99 34.07 -14.05
N LYS A 395 19.13 33.37 -13.98
CA LYS A 395 19.28 32.15 -13.18
C LYS A 395 19.04 32.40 -11.69
N ALA A 396 19.60 33.47 -11.13
CA ALA A 396 19.41 33.84 -9.73
C ALA A 396 17.94 34.16 -9.40
N LEU A 397 17.22 34.81 -10.31
CA LEU A 397 15.78 35.07 -10.17
C LEU A 397 14.95 33.77 -10.20
N PHE A 398 15.25 32.82 -11.10
CA PHE A 398 14.59 31.51 -11.12
C PHE A 398 14.89 30.67 -9.88
N GLU A 399 16.12 30.72 -9.37
CA GLU A 399 16.51 30.05 -8.12
C GLU A 399 15.76 30.64 -6.92
N SER A 400 15.70 31.98 -6.81
CA SER A 400 14.95 32.70 -5.77
C SER A 400 13.45 32.38 -5.82
N GLN A 401 12.84 32.36 -7.01
CA GLN A 401 11.43 31.97 -7.19
C GLN A 401 11.20 30.51 -6.74
N ARG A 402 12.11 29.59 -7.09
CA ARG A 402 12.03 28.19 -6.65
C ARG A 402 12.14 28.05 -5.13
N ALA A 403 13.00 28.83 -4.49
CA ALA A 403 13.13 28.87 -3.03
C ALA A 403 11.82 29.34 -2.36
N LEU A 404 11.26 30.47 -2.81
CA LEU A 404 9.98 31.00 -2.30
C LEU A 404 8.82 30.00 -2.45
N ASP A 405 8.75 29.26 -3.56
CA ASP A 405 7.70 28.26 -3.76
C ASP A 405 7.91 26.98 -2.92
N ILE A 406 9.14 26.69 -2.48
CA ILE A 406 9.43 25.65 -1.48
C ILE A 406 9.06 26.15 -0.08
N GLU A 407 9.41 27.39 0.28
CA GLU A 407 9.03 28.00 1.57
C GLU A 407 7.51 28.05 1.76
N ARG A 408 6.75 28.45 0.73
CA ARG A 408 5.27 28.43 0.73
C ARG A 408 4.71 27.03 0.98
N LYS A 409 5.30 26.00 0.36
CA LYS A 409 4.91 24.59 0.57
C LYS A 409 5.26 24.10 1.97
N LEU A 410 6.43 24.48 2.48
CA LEU A 410 6.87 24.16 3.83
C LEU A 410 5.90 24.76 4.87
N PHE A 411 5.58 26.06 4.75
CA PHE A 411 4.63 26.74 5.64
C PHE A 411 3.21 26.14 5.57
N ALA A 412 2.74 25.75 4.39
CA ALA A 412 1.47 25.05 4.24
C ALA A 412 1.48 23.68 4.93
N ASN A 413 2.55 22.91 4.76
CA ASN A 413 2.73 21.61 5.41
C ASN A 413 2.85 21.73 6.94
N GLU A 414 3.59 22.72 7.45
CA GLU A 414 3.71 23.03 8.87
C GLU A 414 2.35 23.35 9.49
N ARG A 415 1.53 24.16 8.81
CA ARG A 415 0.16 24.45 9.24
C ARG A 415 -0.73 23.20 9.25
N CYS A 416 -0.61 22.32 8.26
CA CYS A 416 -1.32 21.03 8.25
C CYS A 416 -0.85 20.10 9.39
N LEU A 417 0.44 20.10 9.72
CA LEU A 417 0.99 19.36 10.86
C LEU A 417 0.41 19.89 12.18
N GLN A 418 0.46 21.20 12.43
CA GLN A 418 -0.12 21.83 13.63
C GLN A 418 -1.62 21.51 13.80
N LEU A 419 -2.39 21.51 12.70
CA LEU A 419 -3.79 21.08 12.72
C LEU A 419 -3.92 19.61 13.13
N SER A 420 -3.16 18.71 12.49
CA SER A 420 -3.17 17.28 12.82
C SER A 420 -2.73 16.99 14.26
N GLU A 421 -1.74 17.71 14.79
CA GLU A 421 -1.32 17.64 16.19
C GLU A 421 -2.44 18.10 17.13
N SER A 422 -3.13 19.20 16.82
CA SER A 422 -4.27 19.68 17.61
C SER A 422 -5.44 18.68 17.61
N GLU A 423 -5.71 18.03 16.48
CA GLU A 423 -6.69 16.95 16.37
C GLU A 423 -6.23 15.70 17.15
N ASN A 424 -4.94 15.37 17.14
CA ASN A 424 -4.37 14.28 17.92
C ASN A 424 -4.53 14.55 19.43
N MET A 425 -4.27 15.77 19.89
CA MET A 425 -4.54 16.19 21.28
C MET A 425 -6.03 16.09 21.62
N LYS A 426 -6.93 16.55 20.72
CA LYS A 426 -8.38 16.45 20.91
C LYS A 426 -8.87 15.00 20.97
N LEU A 427 -8.29 14.10 20.16
CA LEU A 427 -8.57 12.66 20.20
C LEU A 427 -8.03 12.01 21.48
N ARG A 428 -6.83 12.38 21.95
CA ARG A 428 -6.31 11.93 23.27
C ARG A 428 -7.23 12.38 24.41
N ALA A 429 -7.65 13.63 24.42
CA ALA A 429 -8.59 14.15 25.41
C ALA A 429 -9.92 13.37 25.39
N LYS A 430 -10.49 13.08 24.21
CA LYS A 430 -11.67 12.20 24.09
C LYS A 430 -11.41 10.77 24.57
N VAL A 431 -10.24 10.21 24.28
CA VAL A 431 -9.86 8.87 24.75
C VAL A 431 -9.74 8.84 26.27
N ASP A 432 -9.19 9.89 26.89
CA ASP A 432 -9.08 9.98 28.36
C ASP A 432 -10.43 10.31 29.02
N GLU A 433 -11.30 11.09 28.38
CA GLU A 433 -12.70 11.29 28.77
C GLU A 433 -13.50 9.98 28.71
N LEU A 434 -13.33 9.20 27.64
CA LEU A 434 -13.95 7.88 27.51
C LEU A 434 -13.38 6.90 28.55
N LYS A 435 -12.07 6.88 28.80
CA LYS A 435 -11.50 6.09 29.90
C LYS A 435 -12.13 6.47 31.23
N LEU A 436 -12.31 7.76 31.54
CA LEU A 436 -12.93 8.21 32.79
C LEU A 436 -14.41 7.81 32.87
N LYS A 437 -15.16 7.92 31.77
CA LYS A 437 -16.58 7.51 31.69
C LYS A 437 -16.80 5.99 31.72
N TYR A 438 -15.77 5.21 31.37
CA TYR A 438 -15.79 3.75 31.34
C TYR A 438 -14.76 3.14 32.31
N GLU A 439 -14.28 3.89 33.30
CA GLU A 439 -13.65 3.26 34.47
C GLU A 439 -14.76 2.50 35.21
N PRO A 440 -14.59 1.20 35.49
CA PRO A 440 -15.56 0.49 36.31
C PRO A 440 -15.56 1.13 37.69
N GLU A 441 -16.71 1.63 38.14
CA GLU A 441 -16.87 2.23 39.46
C GLU A 441 -16.30 1.28 40.52
N GLU A 442 -15.18 1.67 41.14
CA GLU A 442 -14.62 0.95 42.28
C GLU A 442 -15.66 1.00 43.40
N LYS A 443 -16.39 -0.10 43.58
CA LYS A 443 -17.25 -0.30 44.74
C LYS A 443 -16.36 -0.24 45.98
N ILE A 444 -16.42 0.90 46.67
CA ILE A 444 -15.73 1.13 47.94
C ILE A 444 -16.27 0.09 48.93
N GLU A 445 -15.47 -0.95 49.19
CA GLU A 445 -15.79 -1.96 50.19
C GLU A 445 -15.76 -1.33 51.59
N VAL A 446 -16.93 -0.98 52.11
CA VAL A 446 -17.10 -0.60 53.52
C VAL A 446 -16.80 -1.83 54.39
N PRO A 447 -15.92 -1.74 55.40
CA PRO A 447 -15.57 -2.90 56.22
C PRO A 447 -16.78 -3.41 57.03
N VAL A 448 -17.28 -4.60 56.67
CA VAL A 448 -18.40 -5.24 57.39
C VAL A 448 -17.92 -5.71 58.77
N LEU A 449 -18.38 -5.03 59.81
CA LEU A 449 -18.19 -5.47 61.20
C LEU A 449 -18.99 -6.75 61.49
N LYS A 450 -18.30 -7.74 62.04
CA LYS A 450 -18.87 -9.02 62.50
C LYS A 450 -20.04 -8.78 63.46
N LYS A 451 -21.23 -9.31 63.15
CA LYS A 451 -22.31 -9.52 64.14
C LYS A 451 -22.79 -10.98 64.17
N ARG A 452 -23.30 -11.32 65.34
CA ARG A 452 -23.42 -12.63 65.98
C ARG A 452 -24.26 -13.66 65.21
N ARG A 453 -24.00 -14.93 65.50
CA ARG A 453 -24.94 -16.05 65.27
C ARG A 453 -26.22 -15.81 66.07
N GLU A 454 -27.35 -16.10 65.47
CA GLU A 454 -28.57 -16.48 66.20
C GLU A 454 -28.87 -17.95 65.93
N VAL A 455 -29.31 -18.66 66.97
CA VAL A 455 -29.59 -20.09 66.95
C VAL A 455 -31.09 -20.28 66.91
N LEU A 456 -31.61 -20.98 65.90
CA LEU A 456 -33.00 -21.40 65.86
C LEU A 456 -33.18 -22.62 66.79
N PRO A 457 -34.13 -22.58 67.75
CA PRO A 457 -34.54 -23.77 68.47
C PRO A 457 -35.33 -24.70 67.54
N VAL A 458 -34.92 -25.96 67.49
CA VAL A 458 -35.72 -27.06 66.95
C VAL A 458 -36.33 -27.78 68.14
N ASP A 459 -37.65 -27.94 68.14
CA ASP A 459 -38.32 -28.97 68.93
C ASP A 459 -39.31 -29.74 68.06
N ILE A 460 -39.40 -31.04 68.34
CA ILE A 460 -39.99 -32.05 67.46
C ILE A 460 -41.18 -32.71 68.17
N THR A 461 -42.34 -32.77 67.51
CA THR A 461 -43.28 -33.88 67.69
C THR A 461 -43.93 -34.24 66.37
N ALA A 462 -43.96 -35.54 66.07
CA ALA A 462 -44.48 -36.11 64.83
C ALA A 462 -45.91 -36.65 65.02
N THR A 463 -46.66 -36.75 63.91
CA THR A 463 -47.58 -37.88 63.65
C THR A 463 -47.67 -38.15 62.15
N LYS A 464 -48.06 -39.37 61.79
CA LYS A 464 -47.95 -39.95 60.45
C LYS A 464 -49.25 -39.86 59.63
N ASP A 465 -49.10 -40.30 58.37
CA ASP A 465 -49.97 -41.25 57.65
C ASP A 465 -50.81 -40.78 56.44
N VAL A 466 -50.54 -41.48 55.31
CA VAL A 466 -51.48 -42.05 54.31
C VAL A 466 -52.32 -41.11 53.41
N CYS A 467 -51.79 -40.94 52.19
CA CYS A 467 -52.35 -41.41 50.90
C CYS A 467 -53.76 -41.03 50.40
N ALA A 468 -53.77 -40.62 49.11
CA ALA A 468 -54.77 -40.90 48.05
C ALA A 468 -55.95 -39.94 47.73
N SER A 469 -55.97 -39.60 46.42
CA SER A 469 -57.11 -39.65 45.47
C SER A 469 -58.11 -38.49 45.33
N SER A 470 -58.35 -38.16 44.04
CA SER A 470 -59.61 -37.66 43.43
C SER A 470 -60.15 -36.28 43.86
N ALA A 471 -60.95 -35.56 43.06
CA ALA A 471 -61.21 -35.55 41.62
C ALA A 471 -62.03 -34.27 41.26
N VAL A 472 -62.08 -33.93 39.97
CA VAL A 472 -63.18 -33.26 39.23
C VAL A 472 -63.97 -32.13 39.93
N GLY A 473 -63.88 -30.93 39.35
CA GLY A 473 -64.86 -29.85 39.45
C GLY A 473 -64.91 -29.12 38.11
N GLU A 474 -66.00 -29.28 37.37
CA GLU A 474 -66.19 -28.82 35.99
C GLU A 474 -67.13 -27.58 35.94
N GLU A 475 -67.40 -27.04 34.75
CA GLU A 475 -68.37 -25.96 34.43
C GLU A 475 -67.98 -24.51 34.79
N SER A 476 -68.28 -23.48 33.97
CA SER A 476 -68.78 -23.43 32.58
C SER A 476 -68.61 -22.00 31.98
N CYS A 477 -68.49 -21.93 30.64
CA CYS A 477 -68.82 -20.84 29.67
C CYS A 477 -68.81 -19.34 30.06
N GLY A 478 -68.48 -18.39 29.15
CA GLY A 478 -68.15 -18.47 27.72
C GLY A 478 -68.08 -17.08 27.06
N LEU A 479 -67.62 -17.03 25.80
CA LEU A 479 -67.71 -15.89 24.86
C LEU A 479 -69.20 -15.63 24.46
N PRO A 480 -69.66 -14.49 23.85
CA PRO A 480 -69.02 -13.77 22.73
C PRO A 480 -69.25 -12.21 22.69
N PRO A 481 -69.59 -11.50 21.56
CA PRO A 481 -68.63 -10.73 20.74
C PRO A 481 -69.09 -9.28 20.33
N GLN A 482 -68.55 -8.74 19.21
CA GLN A 482 -68.95 -7.52 18.42
C GLN A 482 -68.33 -6.16 18.85
N LYS A 483 -68.18 -5.11 18.01
CA LYS A 483 -68.00 -4.88 16.54
C LYS A 483 -67.78 -3.35 16.34
N GLU A 484 -67.09 -2.94 15.25
CA GLU A 484 -67.24 -1.63 14.53
C GLU A 484 -66.96 -0.33 15.36
N GLU A 485 -66.62 0.87 14.85
CA GLU A 485 -66.34 1.37 13.49
C GLU A 485 -65.43 2.64 13.51
N THR A 486 -64.66 2.83 12.43
CA THR A 486 -64.20 4.07 11.75
C THR A 486 -64.41 5.47 12.38
N GLN A 487 -63.36 6.33 12.44
CA GLN A 487 -63.26 7.65 11.75
C GLN A 487 -61.92 8.39 11.97
N CYS A 488 -61.70 9.51 11.26
CA CYS A 488 -60.38 10.00 10.83
C CYS A 488 -60.27 11.55 10.77
N TRP A 489 -59.17 12.13 11.30
CA TRP A 489 -58.66 13.53 11.11
C TRP A 489 -59.56 14.70 11.67
N PRO A 490 -59.10 15.99 11.77
CA PRO A 490 -57.83 16.60 11.31
C PRO A 490 -57.09 17.63 12.23
N SER A 491 -55.88 18.00 11.76
CA SER A 491 -55.27 19.37 11.70
C SER A 491 -54.70 20.13 12.92
N ASN A 492 -53.42 20.50 12.73
CA ASN A 492 -52.74 21.80 13.03
C ASN A 492 -52.42 22.23 14.48
N LEU A 493 -51.11 22.36 14.77
CA LEU A 493 -50.50 23.70 14.83
C LEU A 493 -49.02 23.71 14.40
N GLU A 494 -48.70 24.70 13.58
CA GLU A 494 -47.39 25.24 13.18
C GLU A 494 -46.48 25.60 14.37
N ASP A 495 -45.22 26.01 14.24
CA ASP A 495 -44.10 25.87 13.27
C ASP A 495 -42.97 26.70 13.92
N ASN A 496 -41.70 26.31 13.78
CA ASN A 496 -40.58 27.27 13.79
C ASN A 496 -39.29 26.59 13.30
N ASN A 497 -39.00 26.88 12.04
CA ASN A 497 -37.86 26.43 11.27
C ASN A 497 -36.54 27.16 11.62
N LEU A 498 -35.51 26.81 10.83
CA LEU A 498 -34.25 27.56 10.55
C LEU A 498 -33.01 27.11 11.35
N LYS A 499 -31.86 26.80 10.72
CA LYS A 499 -31.57 26.46 9.31
C LYS A 499 -30.19 25.79 9.25
N LEU A 500 -30.03 24.72 8.48
CA LEU A 500 -28.72 24.13 8.17
C LEU A 500 -28.35 24.51 6.72
N GLU A 501 -27.27 25.27 6.53
CA GLU A 501 -26.80 25.63 5.20
C GLU A 501 -25.98 24.49 4.56
N LYS A 502 -26.25 24.26 3.27
CA LYS A 502 -25.41 23.44 2.39
C LYS A 502 -24.37 24.33 1.71
N PRO A 503 -23.13 23.87 1.49
CA PRO A 503 -22.33 24.33 0.37
C PRO A 503 -22.61 23.49 -0.88
N VAL A 504 -22.60 24.17 -2.03
CA VAL A 504 -22.75 23.63 -3.38
C VAL A 504 -21.49 22.86 -3.80
N TYR A 505 -21.64 21.79 -4.58
CA TYR A 505 -20.54 21.25 -5.38
C TYR A 505 -20.97 21.05 -6.83
N THR A 506 -20.07 21.39 -7.75
CA THR A 506 -20.34 21.52 -9.19
C THR A 506 -19.88 20.26 -9.94
N ASN A 507 -20.75 19.66 -10.75
CA ASN A 507 -20.40 18.51 -11.60
C ASN A 507 -19.87 18.96 -12.98
N PRO A 508 -18.83 18.30 -13.52
CA PRO A 508 -18.64 18.10 -14.95
C PRO A 508 -19.20 16.73 -15.41
N PRO A 509 -19.52 16.53 -16.70
CA PRO A 509 -20.37 15.43 -17.14
C PRO A 509 -19.60 14.12 -17.44
N VAL A 510 -20.20 12.99 -17.06
CA VAL A 510 -19.83 11.66 -17.57
C VAL A 510 -21.05 11.04 -18.26
N VAL A 511 -20.85 10.58 -19.49
CA VAL A 511 -21.87 9.97 -20.34
C VAL A 511 -22.19 8.55 -19.84
N SER A 512 -23.42 8.31 -19.42
CA SER A 512 -23.93 6.98 -19.09
C SER A 512 -24.65 6.35 -20.29
N LEU A 513 -24.10 5.25 -20.80
CA LEU A 513 -24.78 4.37 -21.77
C LEU A 513 -25.71 3.39 -21.05
N SER A 514 -26.71 2.90 -21.79
CA SER A 514 -27.87 2.16 -21.28
C SER A 514 -27.58 0.72 -20.80
N PRO A 515 -28.34 0.20 -19.82
CA PRO A 515 -28.30 -1.21 -19.46
C PRO A 515 -29.12 -2.06 -20.43
N HIS A 516 -28.49 -3.08 -21.04
CA HIS A 516 -29.20 -4.11 -21.81
C HIS A 516 -29.81 -5.19 -20.89
N LYS A 517 -31.04 -5.61 -21.20
CA LYS A 517 -31.71 -6.77 -20.61
C LYS A 517 -30.95 -8.06 -20.94
N ASN A 518 -30.95 -9.03 -20.02
CA ASN A 518 -31.07 -10.46 -20.34
C ASN A 518 -31.59 -11.24 -19.11
N LEU A 519 -32.47 -12.21 -19.35
CA LEU A 519 -32.95 -13.18 -18.35
C LEU A 519 -31.96 -14.36 -18.24
N PRO A 520 -31.86 -15.05 -17.08
CA PRO A 520 -31.30 -16.38 -17.00
C PRO A 520 -32.32 -17.43 -17.47
N MET A 521 -31.86 -18.44 -18.23
CA MET A 521 -32.69 -19.58 -18.62
C MET A 521 -32.44 -20.77 -17.69
N GLU A 522 -33.53 -21.39 -17.26
CA GLU A 522 -33.60 -22.48 -16.29
C GLU A 522 -33.18 -23.83 -16.90
N MET A 523 -32.33 -24.61 -16.22
CA MET A 523 -32.18 -26.06 -16.47
C MET A 523 -32.05 -26.84 -15.16
N GLN A 524 -32.81 -27.94 -15.08
CA GLN A 524 -32.98 -28.76 -13.89
C GLN A 524 -31.81 -29.71 -13.58
N PRO A 525 -31.67 -30.15 -12.31
CA PRO A 525 -30.63 -31.09 -11.89
C PRO A 525 -30.95 -32.55 -12.31
N LYS A 526 -29.92 -33.31 -12.70
CA LYS A 526 -30.01 -34.77 -12.84
C LYS A 526 -29.46 -35.48 -11.60
N LYS A 527 -30.16 -36.56 -11.22
CA LYS A 527 -30.05 -37.25 -9.93
C LYS A 527 -28.79 -38.11 -9.80
N GLU A 528 -28.32 -38.23 -8.56
CA GLU A 528 -27.32 -39.21 -8.13
C GLU A 528 -27.75 -40.66 -8.41
N LYS A 529 -26.78 -41.55 -8.68
CA LYS A 529 -26.87 -42.98 -8.35
C LYS A 529 -25.51 -43.50 -7.87
N LYS A 530 -25.46 -43.99 -6.64
CA LYS A 530 -24.34 -44.77 -6.09
C LYS A 530 -24.38 -46.20 -6.63
N CYS A 531 -23.21 -46.80 -6.88
CA CYS A 531 -22.93 -48.23 -6.71
C CYS A 531 -21.41 -48.44 -6.48
N VAL A 532 -21.03 -49.61 -5.95
CA VAL A 532 -19.85 -49.79 -5.09
C VAL A 532 -19.02 -51.02 -5.47
N LYS A 533 -17.68 -50.84 -5.52
CA LYS A 533 -16.55 -51.82 -5.45
C LYS A 533 -16.50 -53.03 -6.41
N LEU A 534 -15.30 -53.26 -6.97
CA LEU A 534 -14.35 -54.37 -6.66
C LEU A 534 -12.99 -54.01 -7.31
N VAL A 535 -11.92 -53.75 -6.53
CA VAL A 535 -10.77 -54.64 -6.25
C VAL A 535 -9.88 -54.97 -7.47
N GLY A 536 -8.62 -54.51 -7.46
CA GLY A 536 -7.59 -54.89 -8.45
C GLY A 536 -6.38 -53.93 -8.56
N ILE A 537 -5.39 -54.07 -7.66
CA ILE A 537 -4.03 -53.47 -7.64
C ILE A 537 -3.12 -54.59 -7.05
N PRO A 538 -1.83 -54.78 -7.42
CA PRO A 538 -0.86 -53.84 -8.01
C PRO A 538 -0.03 -54.36 -9.23
N ALA A 539 0.74 -53.46 -9.87
CA ALA A 539 2.23 -53.51 -9.92
C ALA A 539 2.79 -52.38 -10.83
N ASP A 540 3.93 -51.81 -10.43
CA ASP A 540 4.64 -50.73 -11.15
C ASP A 540 5.56 -51.25 -12.30
N PRO A 541 6.03 -50.38 -13.21
CA PRO A 541 6.80 -50.75 -14.40
C PRO A 541 8.33 -50.67 -14.21
N GLU A 542 9.08 -51.50 -14.94
CA GLU A 542 10.53 -51.34 -15.15
C GLU A 542 11.01 -52.02 -16.47
N ALA A 543 12.26 -51.71 -16.88
CA ALA A 543 12.94 -51.99 -18.18
C ALA A 543 12.50 -51.10 -19.38
N SER A 544 13.35 -50.30 -20.05
CA SER A 544 14.68 -50.53 -20.69
C SER A 544 14.60 -51.46 -21.93
N ASP A 545 15.29 -51.24 -23.07
CA ASP A 545 16.45 -50.37 -23.36
C ASP A 545 16.66 -50.12 -24.88
N GLU A 546 17.72 -49.38 -25.25
CA GLU A 546 18.48 -49.37 -26.53
C GLU A 546 17.93 -48.79 -27.89
N ARG A 547 18.44 -47.59 -28.22
CA ARG A 547 19.49 -47.31 -29.25
C ARG A 547 19.21 -47.28 -30.79
N SER A 548 19.87 -46.32 -31.45
CA SER A 548 20.13 -46.15 -32.91
C SER A 548 18.96 -45.60 -33.77
N GLY A 549 19.15 -44.72 -34.77
CA GLY A 549 20.35 -43.98 -35.22
C GLY A 549 20.17 -43.39 -36.63
N ASN A 550 20.54 -42.11 -36.80
CA ASN A 550 20.80 -41.37 -38.06
C ASN A 550 19.69 -41.14 -39.12
N ASN A 551 19.47 -39.85 -39.42
CA ASN A 551 19.00 -39.30 -40.72
C ASN A 551 20.04 -39.60 -41.84
N PRO A 552 19.76 -39.45 -43.17
CA PRO A 552 18.90 -38.41 -43.78
C PRO A 552 18.07 -38.81 -45.03
N GLY A 553 17.26 -37.87 -45.57
CA GLY A 553 16.91 -37.85 -47.01
C GLY A 553 15.45 -37.56 -47.39
N SER A 554 15.14 -36.28 -47.66
CA SER A 554 14.05 -35.86 -48.56
C SER A 554 14.60 -35.87 -50.01
N PRO A 555 13.88 -36.22 -51.10
CA PRO A 555 12.76 -35.38 -51.59
C PRO A 555 11.63 -36.08 -52.40
N ARG A 556 10.42 -35.49 -52.37
CA ARG A 556 9.77 -34.87 -53.56
C ARG A 556 8.34 -34.38 -53.30
N SER A 557 8.04 -33.23 -53.90
CA SER A 557 6.72 -32.59 -53.96
C SER A 557 5.78 -33.29 -54.95
N VAL A 558 4.49 -33.38 -54.63
CA VAL A 558 3.39 -33.28 -55.62
C VAL A 558 2.27 -32.44 -55.01
N SER A 559 1.73 -31.53 -55.81
CA SER A 559 0.61 -30.64 -55.49
C SER A 559 -0.75 -31.32 -55.62
N SER A 560 -1.73 -30.91 -54.83
CA SER A 560 -3.10 -30.71 -55.33
C SER A 560 -3.87 -29.67 -54.52
N PHE A 561 -4.75 -28.95 -55.20
CA PHE A 561 -5.54 -27.83 -54.68
C PHE A 561 -6.68 -28.31 -53.77
N LEU A 562 -7.06 -27.47 -52.81
CA LEU A 562 -8.49 -27.12 -52.67
C LEU A 562 -8.62 -25.67 -52.17
N GLN A 563 -9.47 -24.91 -52.86
CA GLN A 563 -9.58 -23.46 -52.76
C GLN A 563 -10.79 -23.08 -51.91
N GLY A 564 -10.55 -22.42 -50.77
CA GLY A 564 -11.58 -21.89 -49.89
C GLY A 564 -11.35 -20.41 -49.61
N HIS A 565 -11.98 -19.53 -50.39
CA HIS A 565 -11.92 -18.08 -50.16
C HIS A 565 -12.90 -17.69 -49.05
N GLN A 566 -12.39 -17.11 -47.96
CA GLN A 566 -13.19 -16.16 -47.17
C GLN A 566 -12.31 -15.00 -46.73
N GLN A 567 -12.59 -13.82 -47.29
CA GLN A 567 -12.02 -12.54 -46.90
C GLN A 567 -12.73 -11.98 -45.66
N THR A 568 -12.16 -10.89 -45.12
CA THR A 568 -12.64 -10.00 -44.04
C THR A 568 -12.37 -10.50 -42.60
N CYS A 569 -11.95 -9.65 -41.66
CA CYS A 569 -11.72 -8.20 -41.70
C CYS A 569 -10.60 -7.78 -40.73
N PRO A 570 -9.74 -6.79 -41.04
CA PRO A 570 -8.85 -6.19 -40.06
C PRO A 570 -9.66 -5.40 -39.03
N SER A 571 -9.33 -5.54 -37.75
CA SER A 571 -10.06 -4.91 -36.64
C SER A 571 -10.05 -3.38 -36.75
N LEU A 572 -11.15 -2.73 -36.30
CA LEU A 572 -11.30 -1.27 -36.30
C LEU A 572 -10.14 -0.56 -35.58
N LEU A 573 -9.58 -1.18 -34.54
CA LEU A 573 -8.41 -0.72 -33.80
C LEU A 573 -7.16 -0.57 -34.70
N SER A 574 -6.91 -1.53 -35.61
CA SER A 574 -5.79 -1.45 -36.55
C SER A 574 -5.95 -0.28 -37.52
N ARG A 575 -7.18 0.01 -37.97
CA ARG A 575 -7.45 1.20 -38.80
C ARG A 575 -7.30 2.49 -38.01
N CYS A 576 -7.85 2.60 -36.80
CA CYS A 576 -7.71 3.80 -35.97
C CYS A 576 -6.26 4.12 -35.59
N MET A 577 -5.43 3.10 -35.29
CA MET A 577 -4.01 3.29 -35.03
C MET A 577 -3.25 3.77 -36.27
N ASN A 578 -3.50 3.17 -37.43
CA ASN A 578 -2.86 3.64 -38.67
C ASN A 578 -3.32 5.06 -39.05
N TYR A 579 -4.59 5.42 -38.86
CA TYR A 579 -5.06 6.79 -39.08
C TYR A 579 -4.44 7.79 -38.10
N THR A 580 -4.27 7.47 -36.82
CA THR A 580 -3.60 8.36 -35.86
C THR A 580 -2.11 8.52 -36.14
N VAL A 581 -1.40 7.44 -36.49
CA VAL A 581 0.01 7.50 -36.92
C VAL A 581 0.16 8.36 -38.20
N CYS A 582 -0.69 8.15 -39.21
CA CYS A 582 -0.69 9.01 -40.40
C CYS A 582 -1.04 10.46 -40.07
N PHE A 583 -1.98 10.72 -39.17
CA PHE A 583 -2.31 12.08 -38.74
C PHE A 583 -1.12 12.74 -38.03
N PHE A 584 -0.41 12.03 -37.15
CA PHE A 584 0.81 12.51 -36.51
C PHE A 584 1.92 12.81 -37.52
N ILE A 585 2.15 11.93 -38.51
CA ILE A 585 3.15 12.14 -39.56
C ILE A 585 2.78 13.37 -40.41
N CYS A 586 1.52 13.52 -40.82
CA CYS A 586 1.06 14.71 -41.53
C CYS A 586 1.18 15.98 -40.68
N PHE A 587 0.85 15.93 -39.39
CA PHE A 587 0.96 17.08 -38.48
C PHE A 587 2.41 17.48 -38.24
N LEU A 588 3.33 16.50 -38.12
CA LEU A 588 4.78 16.73 -38.07
C LEU A 588 5.31 17.32 -39.38
N SER A 589 4.90 16.80 -40.54
CA SER A 589 5.27 17.38 -41.84
C SER A 589 4.78 18.82 -42.00
N ILE A 590 3.55 19.12 -41.57
CA ILE A 590 2.99 20.48 -41.61
C ILE A 590 3.73 21.40 -40.61
N ALA A 591 3.98 20.95 -39.38
CA ALA A 591 4.73 21.72 -38.38
C ALA A 591 6.17 22.03 -38.86
N CYS A 592 6.85 21.06 -39.48
CA CYS A 592 8.16 21.27 -40.11
C CYS A 592 8.11 22.17 -41.35
N SER A 593 6.95 22.28 -42.02
CA SER A 593 6.78 23.17 -43.18
C SER A 593 6.45 24.62 -42.80
N VAL A 594 5.81 24.83 -41.65
CA VAL A 594 5.36 26.16 -41.18
C VAL A 594 6.45 26.89 -40.37
N ILE A 595 7.42 26.17 -39.80
CA ILE A 595 8.52 26.76 -39.00
C ILE A 595 9.80 26.87 -39.85
N THR A 596 9.83 27.82 -40.78
CA THR A 596 11.00 28.10 -41.65
C THR A 596 12.09 28.97 -41.02
N GLN A 597 11.99 29.29 -39.72
CA GLN A 597 12.97 30.14 -39.01
C GLN A 597 13.34 29.62 -37.61
N PHE A 598 13.96 28.44 -37.55
CA PHE A 598 14.84 28.09 -36.42
C PHE A 598 16.10 27.37 -36.92
N HIS A 599 17.22 28.11 -36.92
CA HIS A 599 18.55 27.51 -36.98
C HIS A 599 18.83 26.79 -35.65
N LEU A 600 18.71 25.46 -35.62
CA LEU A 600 19.19 24.64 -34.50
C LEU A 600 20.68 24.29 -34.69
N PRO A 601 21.50 24.27 -33.62
CA PRO A 601 22.92 23.96 -33.73
C PRO A 601 23.17 22.48 -34.09
N ALA A 602 24.29 22.22 -34.77
CA ALA A 602 24.71 20.86 -35.10
C ALA A 602 25.00 20.01 -33.85
N PHE A 603 24.11 19.05 -33.55
CA PHE A 603 24.36 18.05 -32.52
C PHE A 603 25.41 17.04 -32.99
N SER A 604 26.63 17.22 -32.50
CA SER A 604 27.76 16.35 -32.79
C SER A 604 27.81 15.15 -31.83
N PHE A 605 27.26 14.01 -32.25
CA PHE A 605 27.53 12.73 -31.59
C PHE A 605 28.96 12.26 -31.91
N SER A 606 29.93 12.72 -31.13
CA SER A 606 31.27 12.13 -31.10
C SER A 606 31.79 12.06 -29.67
N ARG A 607 32.58 11.00 -29.38
CA ARG A 607 33.22 10.64 -28.10
C ARG A 607 32.34 9.89 -27.08
N PHE A 608 32.26 8.56 -27.26
CA PHE A 608 32.56 7.65 -26.15
C PHE A 608 33.16 6.31 -26.60
N LEU A 609 34.35 6.36 -27.23
CA LEU A 609 35.27 5.23 -27.28
C LEU A 609 36.66 5.72 -26.85
N ARG A 610 37.17 5.17 -25.74
CA ARG A 610 38.53 5.45 -25.26
C ARG A 610 39.55 4.72 -26.13
N LYS A 611 40.66 5.40 -26.40
CA LYS A 611 41.86 4.83 -27.01
C LYS A 611 42.45 3.73 -26.13
N THR A 612 42.91 2.65 -26.77
CA THR A 612 44.08 1.88 -26.30
C THR A 612 45.23 2.09 -27.28
N LYS A 613 46.41 2.40 -26.73
CA LYS A 613 47.61 2.92 -27.39
C LYS A 613 48.06 2.19 -28.66
N MET A 614 48.40 2.99 -29.68
CA MET A 614 49.53 2.70 -30.57
C MET A 614 50.85 2.74 -29.79
N ILE A 615 51.78 1.84 -30.11
CA ILE A 615 53.22 2.06 -29.97
C ILE A 615 53.81 1.98 -31.36
N ALA A 616 54.40 3.09 -31.82
CA ALA A 616 55.09 3.17 -33.10
C ALA A 616 56.56 3.52 -32.87
N ARG A 617 57.46 2.69 -33.40
CA ARG A 617 58.89 2.92 -33.71
C ARG A 617 59.37 1.63 -34.40
N ALA A 618 60.25 1.64 -35.39
CA ALA A 618 60.71 2.66 -36.33
C ALA A 618 61.59 1.93 -37.36
N LYS A 619 61.65 2.42 -38.61
CA LYS A 619 62.88 2.63 -39.42
C LYS A 619 62.59 2.66 -40.92
N ASP A 620 63.06 3.74 -41.52
CA ASP A 620 63.79 3.82 -42.79
C ASP A 620 64.16 2.46 -43.44
N SER A 621 63.61 2.20 -44.63
CA SER A 621 64.37 2.31 -45.90
C SER A 621 63.41 2.39 -47.09
#